data_AF-A0A8T6IGD4-F1
#
_entry.id   AF-A0A8T6IGD4-F1
#
_cell.length_a   1.000
_cell.length_b   1.000
_cell.length_c   1.000
_cell.angle_alpha   90.00
_cell.angle_beta   90.00
_cell.angle_gamma   90.00
#
_symmetry.space_group_name_H-M   'P 1'
#
loop_
_entity.id
_entity.type
_entity.pdbx_description
1 polymer ?
#
loop_
_entity_poly.entity_id
_entity_poly.type
_entity_poly.pdbx_seq_one_letter_code
_entity_poly.pdbx_strand_id
1 'polypeptide(L)' 'MTTSWIWADEASGGVKGARLDLALGFIEWVDQPGCACGDAASRQPVADFLSTGPLESPPADVLAEMRQTLSIDSPRARR' A
#
# COMPACT_ATOMS: atom_id res chain seq x y z
N MET A 1 9.59 5.67 7.95
CA MET A 1 8.21 6.20 8.06
C MET A 1 7.24 5.08 7.68
N THR A 2 6.12 4.97 8.38
CA THR A 2 5.11 3.94 8.11
C THR A 2 3.76 4.63 7.87
N THR A 3 3.11 4.29 6.77
CA THR A 3 1.78 4.83 6.39
C THR A 3 0.85 3.68 6.10
N SER A 4 -0.44 3.83 6.39
CA SER A 4 -1.43 2.77 6.14
C SER A 4 -2.70 3.34 5.55
N TRP A 5 -3.28 2.60 4.61
CA TRP A 5 -4.55 2.90 3.95
C TRP A 5 -5.49 1.73 4.14
N ILE A 6 -6.77 2.04 4.25
CA ILE A 6 -7.86 1.09 4.39
C ILE A 6 -8.99 1.57 3.51
N TRP A 7 -9.58 0.68 2.72
CA TRP A 7 -10.73 0.98 1.87
C TRP A 7 -11.73 -0.18 1.84
N ALA A 8 -12.98 0.12 1.52
CA ALA A 8 -14.00 -0.90 1.32
C ALA A 8 -13.71 -1.69 0.05
N ASP A 9 -13.85 -3.01 0.11
CA ASP A 9 -13.80 -3.88 -1.06
C ASP A 9 -15.22 -4.20 -1.51
N GLU A 10 -15.70 -3.42 -2.48
CA GLU A 10 -17.07 -3.56 -3.00
C GLU A 10 -17.31 -4.91 -3.69
N ALA A 11 -16.25 -5.59 -4.13
CA ALA A 11 -16.36 -6.90 -4.79
C ALA A 11 -16.65 -8.05 -3.81
N SER A 12 -16.05 -8.03 -2.61
CA SER A 12 -16.26 -9.06 -1.58
C SER A 12 -17.18 -8.63 -0.44
N GLY A 13 -17.56 -7.35 -0.39
CA GLY A 13 -18.22 -6.75 0.77
C GLY A 13 -17.30 -6.64 2.00
N GLY A 14 -15.99 -6.75 1.79
CA GLY A 14 -14.96 -6.74 2.81
C GLY A 14 -14.26 -5.39 2.95
N VAL A 15 -13.11 -5.41 3.61
CA VAL A 15 -12.20 -4.27 3.71
C VAL A 15 -10.85 -4.72 3.19
N LYS A 16 -10.19 -3.86 2.42
CA LYS A 16 -8.81 -4.03 1.98
C LYS A 16 -7.93 -2.95 2.59
N GLY A 17 -6.64 -3.18 2.58
CA GLY A 17 -5.69 -2.21 3.06
C GLY A 17 -4.30 -2.40 2.50
N ALA A 18 -3.49 -1.38 2.70
CA ALA A 18 -2.07 -1.40 2.41
C ALA A 18 -1.30 -0.72 3.54
N ARG A 19 -0.16 -1.28 3.92
CA ARG A 19 0.80 -0.65 4.83
C ARG A 19 2.13 -0.46 4.12
N LEU A 20 2.52 0.79 3.92
CA LEU A 20 3.85 1.14 3.43
C LEU A 20 4.82 1.21 4.61
N ASP A 21 5.90 0.44 4.52
CA ASP A 21 7.07 0.57 5.38
C ASP A 21 8.27 1.02 4.55
N LEU A 22 8.60 2.31 4.66
CA LEU A 22 9.73 2.91 3.92
C LEU A 22 11.10 2.51 4.49
N ALA A 23 11.16 2.08 5.75
CA ALA A 23 12.42 1.59 6.33
C ALA A 23 12.77 0.22 5.74
N LEU A 24 11.76 -0.61 5.48
CA LEU A 24 11.92 -1.91 4.85
C LEU A 24 11.86 -1.84 3.31
N GLY A 25 11.23 -0.81 2.74
CA GLY A 25 11.08 -0.64 1.30
C GLY A 25 9.96 -1.49 0.69
N PHE A 26 8.93 -1.83 1.47
CA PHE A 26 7.82 -2.69 1.04
C PHE A 26 6.45 -2.08 1.35
N ILE A 27 5.47 -2.47 0.56
CA ILE A 27 4.04 -2.29 0.77
C ILE A 27 3.47 -3.65 1.12
N GLU A 28 2.82 -3.75 2.27
CA GLU A 28 2.10 -4.93 2.71
C GLU A 28 0.62 -4.75 2.39
N TRP A 29 0.05 -5.67 1.61
CA TRP A 29 -1.36 -5.69 1.25
C TRP A 29 -2.13 -6.58 2.22
N VAL A 30 -3.30 -6.13 2.65
CA VAL A 30 -4.15 -6.84 3.61
C VAL A 30 -5.57 -6.94 3.08
N ASP A 31 -6.13 -8.15 3.13
CA ASP A 31 -7.52 -8.45 2.77
C ASP A 31 -8.26 -8.87 4.05
N GLN A 32 -9.24 -8.07 4.46
CA GLN A 32 -10.24 -8.25 5.52
C GLN A 32 -9.86 -7.80 6.95
N PRO A 33 -10.79 -7.18 7.71
CA PRO A 33 -10.63 -6.90 9.12
C PRO A 33 -11.13 -8.13 9.91
N GLY A 34 -10.39 -9.23 9.89
CA GLY A 34 -10.96 -10.49 10.37
C GLY A 34 -10.02 -11.62 10.77
N CYS A 35 -8.72 -11.53 10.51
CA CYS A 35 -7.80 -12.50 11.08
C CYS A 35 -6.58 -11.78 11.63
N ALA A 36 -6.59 -11.52 12.94
CA ALA A 36 -5.42 -11.16 13.73
C ALA A 36 -4.38 -12.32 13.81
N CYS A 37 -4.42 -13.27 12.88
CA CYS A 37 -3.62 -14.48 12.82
C CYS A 37 -3.26 -14.73 11.35
N GLY A 38 -2.10 -14.26 10.90
CA GLY A 38 -1.51 -14.71 9.64
C GLY A 38 -1.36 -13.59 8.62
N ASP A 39 -0.25 -12.87 8.77
CA ASP A 39 0.56 -12.30 7.70
C ASP A 39 -0.09 -11.27 6.75
N ALA A 40 0.74 -10.36 6.24
CA ALA A 40 0.36 -9.57 5.06
C ALA A 40 -0.10 -10.55 3.98
N ALA A 41 -1.30 -10.36 3.42
CA ALA A 41 -1.82 -11.21 2.35
C ALA A 41 -0.84 -11.25 1.17
N SER A 42 -0.11 -10.16 0.96
CA SER A 42 1.06 -10.10 0.07
C SER A 42 1.99 -8.95 0.44
N ARG A 43 3.28 -9.09 0.13
CA ARG A 43 4.27 -8.00 0.20
C ARG A 43 4.72 -7.63 -1.20
N GLN A 44 4.79 -6.34 -1.47
CA GLN A 44 5.25 -5.79 -2.73
C GLN A 44 6.40 -4.80 -2.49
N PRO A 45 7.56 -4.96 -3.15
CA PRO A 45 8.60 -3.94 -3.11
C PRO A 45 8.08 -2.59 -3.61
N VAL A 46 8.48 -1.48 -2.98
CA VAL A 46 8.12 -0.13 -3.45
C VAL A 46 8.61 0.10 -4.88
N ALA A 47 9.79 -0.42 -5.25
CA ALA A 47 10.31 -0.33 -6.61
C ALA A 47 9.38 -1.01 -7.64
N ASP A 48 8.80 -2.16 -7.29
CA ASP A 48 7.86 -2.88 -8.14
C ASP A 48 6.54 -2.10 -8.23
N PHE A 49 6.03 -1.58 -7.12
CA PHE A 49 4.85 -0.72 -7.13
C PHE A 49 4.98 0.47 -8.10
N LEU A 50 6.15 1.10 -8.13
CA LEU A 50 6.43 2.23 -9.03
C LEU A 50 6.66 1.80 -10.49
N SER A 51 7.15 0.59 -10.72
CA SER A 51 7.49 0.07 -12.05
C SER A 51 6.31 -0.62 -12.74
N THR A 52 5.65 -1.55 -12.05
CA THR A 52 4.57 -2.39 -12.58
C THR A 52 3.18 -1.96 -12.11
N GLY A 53 3.09 -1.15 -11.05
CA GLY A 53 1.83 -0.71 -10.46
C GLY A 53 1.46 -1.48 -9.19
N PRO A 54 0.32 -1.16 -8.56
CA PRO A 54 -0.11 -1.81 -7.33
C PRO A 54 -0.46 -3.29 -7.57
N LEU A 55 -0.13 -4.15 -6.60
CA LEU A 55 -0.47 -5.58 -6.64
C LEU A 55 -1.98 -5.80 -6.47
N GLU A 56 -2.60 -4.99 -5.60
CA GLU A 56 -4.06 -4.91 -5.46
C GLU A 56 -4.64 -3.74 -6.26
N SER A 57 -5.96 -3.68 -6.35
CA SER A 57 -6.67 -2.56 -6.99
C SER A 57 -7.27 -1.61 -5.93
N PRO A 58 -6.48 -0.70 -5.34
CA PRO A 58 -7.02 0.33 -4.47
C PRO A 58 -7.86 1.33 -5.27
N PRO A 59 -8.84 1.99 -4.63
CA PRO A 59 -9.52 3.16 -5.15
C PRO A 59 -8.56 4.26 -5.65
N ALA A 60 -9.00 5.05 -6.61
CA ALA A 60 -8.15 6.03 -7.29
C ALA A 60 -7.60 7.12 -6.35
N ASP A 61 -8.37 7.51 -5.34
CA ASP A 61 -7.97 8.42 -4.27
C ASP A 61 -6.86 7.81 -3.40
N VAL A 62 -7.06 6.58 -2.92
CA VAL A 62 -6.04 5.84 -2.16
C VAL A 62 -4.76 5.67 -2.98
N LEU A 63 -4.88 5.28 -4.25
CA LEU A 63 -3.72 5.14 -5.14
C LEU A 63 -2.96 6.46 -5.31
N ALA A 64 -3.69 7.58 -5.43
CA ALA A 64 -3.09 8.91 -5.53
C ALA A 64 -2.34 9.28 -4.24
N GLU A 65 -2.90 8.99 -3.06
CA GLU A 65 -2.24 9.22 -1.78
C GLU A 65 -0.99 8.36 -1.60
N MET A 66 -1.06 7.08 -1.98
CA MET A 66 0.10 6.17 -1.96
C MET A 66 1.25 6.72 -2.81
N ARG A 67 0.95 7.17 -4.03
CA ARG A 67 1.96 7.75 -4.94
C ARG A 67 2.53 9.07 -4.43
N GLN A 68 1.70 9.93 -3.84
CA GLN A 68 2.16 11.17 -3.23
C GLN A 68 3.11 10.90 -2.07
N THR A 69 2.77 9.94 -1.20
CA THR A 69 3.60 9.55 -0.06
C THR A 69 4.99 9.07 -0.51
N LEU A 70 5.04 8.24 -1.55
CA LEU A 70 6.31 7.75 -2.13
C LEU A 70 7.13 8.85 -2.83
N SER A 71 6.45 9.86 -3.37
CA SER A 71 7.10 11.01 -4.04
C SER A 71 7.69 11.99 -3.04
N ILE A 72 7.02 12.20 -1.90
CA ILE A 72 7.47 13.09 -0.82
C ILE A 72 8.69 12.49 -0.09
N ASP A 73 8.71 11.18 0.12
CA ASP A 73 9.79 10.50 0.86
C ASP A 73 10.97 10.10 -0.04
N SER A 74 10.84 10.20 -1.37
CA SER A 74 11.97 10.00 -2.28
C SER A 74 13.04 11.09 -2.06
N PRO A 75 14.26 10.77 -1.62
CA PRO A 75 15.31 11.75 -1.30
C PRO A 75 15.92 12.49 -2.52
N ARG A 76 15.19 12.55 -3.66
CA ARG A 76 15.67 13.13 -4.92
C ARG A 76 15.18 14.54 -5.23
N ALA A 77 14.38 15.16 -4.36
CA ALA A 77 13.82 16.50 -4.60
C ALA A 77 14.35 17.61 -3.68
N ARG A 78 15.60 17.49 -3.20
CA ARG A 78 16.33 18.61 -2.59
C ARG A 78 17.72 18.72 -3.22
N ARG A 79 17.80 19.37 -4.38
CA ARG A 79 19.03 19.94 -4.92
C ARG A 79 18.77 21.39 -5.28
#